data_AF-A0A2V7Y310-F1
#
_entry.id   AF-A0A2V7Y310-F1
#
_cell.length_a   1.000
_cell.length_b   1.000
_cell.length_c   1.000
_cell.angle_alpha   90.00
_cell.angle_beta   90.00
_cell.angle_gamma   90.00
#
_symmetry.space_group_name_H-M   'P 1'
#
loop_
_entity.id
_entity.type
_entity.pdbx_description
1 polymer ?
#
loop_
_entity_poly.entity_id
_entity_poly.type
_entity_poly.pdbx_seq_one_letter_code
_entity_poly.pdbx_strand_id
1 'polypeptide(L)'
;MKDIVTAEDVQSVPPGGEISASPGALVTPWAREVAASRGVRIVHGPARTEGLVVALGADHGGFALKEEIKTHLTRLGFRFHDLGTFSTEPVDYPDVALAVARAVRAGDARLGILVDGAGIGSAMAANKVPGVRAAPCTDEAAARNAREHNDANVLTLGSRFVDATRMRAIVEAFLTTHCTEERHARRVGKIKAIEESYLKDPRRP
;
A
#
# COMPACT_ATOMS: atom_id res chain seq x y z
N MET A 1 7.26 -5.21 -19.24
CA MET A 1 5.91 -4.73 -19.63
C MET A 1 6.07 -3.86 -20.86
N LYS A 2 5.17 -3.94 -21.84
CA LYS A 2 5.27 -3.19 -23.10
C LYS A 2 4.45 -1.91 -23.03
N ASP A 3 5.03 -0.79 -23.45
CA ASP A 3 4.35 0.52 -23.52
C ASP A 3 3.41 0.63 -24.74
N ILE A 4 3.59 -0.25 -25.74
CA ILE A 4 2.68 -0.43 -26.87
C ILE A 4 2.45 -1.94 -27.04
N VAL A 5 1.19 -2.35 -27.14
CA VAL A 5 0.80 -3.73 -27.43
C VAL A 5 0.26 -3.80 -28.85
N THR A 6 0.96 -4.53 -29.71
CA THR A 6 0.62 -4.74 -31.12
C THR A 6 -0.02 -6.12 -31.35
N ALA A 7 -0.56 -6.34 -32.54
CA ALA A 7 -1.17 -7.63 -32.90
C ALA A 7 -0.14 -8.77 -32.91
N GLU A 8 1.09 -8.50 -33.34
CA GLU A 8 2.19 -9.47 -33.34
C GLU A 8 2.53 -9.92 -31.91
N ASP A 9 2.53 -8.97 -30.96
CA ASP A 9 2.75 -9.29 -29.55
C ASP A 9 1.69 -10.25 -29.02
N VAL A 10 0.41 -9.99 -29.34
CA VAL A 10 -0.69 -10.88 -28.95
C VAL A 10 -0.59 -12.24 -29.65
N GLN A 11 -0.12 -12.26 -30.91
CA GLN A 11 0.02 -13.49 -31.66
C GLN A 11 1.09 -14.44 -31.10
N SER A 12 2.13 -13.86 -30.47
CA SER A 12 3.20 -14.60 -29.81
C SER A 12 2.76 -15.32 -28.53
N VAL A 13 1.58 -14.99 -28.00
CA VAL A 13 1.02 -15.60 -26.78
C VAL A 13 0.10 -16.78 -27.12
N PRO A 14 0.16 -17.92 -26.41
CA PRO A 14 -0.75 -19.03 -26.61
C PRO A 14 -2.24 -18.60 -26.51
N PRO A 15 -3.15 -19.20 -27.28
CA PRO A 15 -4.59 -18.97 -27.10
C PRO A 15 -5.03 -19.20 -25.65
N GLY A 16 -5.85 -18.30 -25.11
CA GLY A 16 -6.24 -18.30 -23.68
C GLY A 16 -5.18 -17.77 -22.71
N GLY A 17 -4.00 -17.38 -23.20
CA GLY A 17 -2.89 -16.88 -22.38
C GLY A 17 -3.06 -15.42 -21.93
N GLU A 18 -2.00 -14.87 -21.33
CA GLU A 18 -1.98 -13.50 -20.85
C GLU A 18 -0.79 -12.73 -21.40
N ILE A 19 -1.00 -11.45 -21.70
CA ILE A 19 0.05 -10.51 -22.05
C ILE A 19 0.06 -9.34 -21.07
N SER A 20 1.22 -9.07 -20.47
CA SER A 20 1.39 -7.95 -19.54
C SER A 20 1.73 -6.65 -20.27
N ALA A 21 0.76 -5.75 -20.30
CA ALA A 21 0.91 -4.40 -20.83
C ALA A 21 1.40 -3.45 -19.73
N SER A 22 2.19 -2.44 -20.11
CA SER A 22 2.48 -1.35 -19.20
C SER A 22 1.19 -0.60 -18.85
N PRO A 23 1.19 0.12 -17.74
CA PRO A 23 0.04 0.94 -17.38
C PRO A 23 -0.13 2.11 -18.34
N GLY A 24 -1.33 2.28 -18.89
CA GLY A 24 -1.57 3.27 -19.94
C GLY A 24 -0.92 2.90 -21.29
N ALA A 25 -0.47 1.65 -21.45
CA ALA A 25 0.06 1.18 -22.72
C ALA A 25 -0.96 1.36 -23.84
N LEU A 26 -0.48 1.82 -24.99
CA LEU A 26 -1.29 1.93 -26.18
C LEU A 26 -1.49 0.54 -26.77
N VAL A 27 -2.70 0.00 -26.58
CA VAL A 27 -3.11 -1.25 -27.24
C VAL A 27 -3.74 -0.88 -28.59
N THR A 28 -3.11 -1.28 -29.69
CA THR A 28 -3.63 -0.96 -31.02
C THR A 28 -5.01 -1.60 -31.23
N PRO A 29 -5.91 -0.99 -32.05
CA PRO A 29 -7.24 -1.56 -32.30
C PRO A 29 -7.17 -3.02 -32.78
N TRP A 30 -6.22 -3.31 -33.67
CA TRP A 30 -6.02 -4.65 -34.20
C TRP A 30 -5.50 -5.64 -33.15
N ALA A 31 -4.65 -5.21 -32.21
CA ALA A 31 -4.23 -6.05 -31.09
C ALA A 31 -5.41 -6.47 -30.21
N ARG A 32 -6.40 -5.58 -30.00
CA ARG A 32 -7.61 -5.88 -29.22
C ARG A 32 -8.47 -6.95 -29.90
N GLU A 33 -8.66 -6.84 -31.21
CA GLU A 33 -9.41 -7.82 -32.00
C GLU A 33 -8.74 -9.20 -31.99
N VAL A 34 -7.41 -9.24 -32.15
CA VAL A 34 -6.64 -10.49 -32.09
C VAL A 34 -6.70 -11.09 -30.68
N ALA A 35 -6.62 -10.28 -29.63
CA ALA A 35 -6.72 -10.77 -28.26
C ALA A 35 -8.10 -11.37 -27.97
N ALA A 36 -9.18 -10.70 -28.41
CA ALA A 36 -10.54 -11.18 -28.27
C ALA A 36 -10.78 -12.51 -29.01
N SER A 37 -10.34 -12.61 -30.26
CA SER A 37 -10.50 -13.83 -31.06
C SER A 37 -9.71 -15.03 -30.54
N ARG A 38 -8.58 -14.79 -29.87
CA ARG A 38 -7.72 -15.84 -29.30
C ARG A 38 -7.94 -16.09 -27.80
N GLY A 39 -8.87 -15.37 -27.17
CA GLY A 39 -9.10 -15.43 -25.73
C GLY A 39 -7.89 -14.99 -24.89
N VAL A 40 -6.98 -14.20 -25.46
CA VAL A 40 -5.78 -13.71 -24.73
C VAL A 40 -6.18 -12.52 -23.87
N ARG A 41 -5.86 -12.57 -22.57
CA ARG A 41 -6.12 -11.45 -21.65
C ARG A 41 -4.97 -10.44 -21.71
N ILE A 42 -5.31 -9.18 -22.00
CA ILE A 42 -4.36 -8.07 -21.87
C ILE A 42 -4.44 -7.55 -20.44
N VAL A 43 -3.47 -7.92 -19.63
CA VAL A 43 -3.37 -7.49 -18.23
C VAL A 43 -2.52 -6.23 -18.18
N HIS A 44 -3.13 -5.12 -17.79
CA HIS A 44 -2.38 -3.88 -17.58
C HIS A 44 -1.72 -3.96 -16.20
N GLY A 45 -0.41 -3.70 -16.16
CA GLY A 45 0.26 -3.39 -14.90
C GLY A 45 -0.35 -2.11 -14.29
N PRO A 46 -0.18 -1.89 -12.97
CA PRO A 46 -0.66 -0.68 -12.30
C PRO A 46 0.13 0.56 -12.73
N ALA A 47 -0.57 1.69 -12.98
CA ALA A 47 -0.03 3.01 -13.40
C ALA A 47 1.44 3.19 -13.00
N ARG A 48 2.38 3.48 -13.92
CA ARG A 48 3.81 3.61 -13.60
C ARG A 48 3.94 4.50 -12.36
N THR A 49 4.17 3.90 -11.19
CA THR A 49 4.43 4.58 -9.92
C THR A 49 5.90 4.91 -9.88
N GLU A 50 6.39 5.64 -10.89
CA GLU A 50 7.74 6.22 -10.83
C GLU A 50 7.79 7.11 -9.58
N GLY A 51 8.37 6.58 -8.49
CA GLY A 51 8.57 7.30 -7.23
C GLY A 51 7.79 6.84 -6.00
N LEU A 52 6.77 5.98 -6.09
CA LEU A 52 6.03 5.59 -4.88
C LEU A 52 6.75 4.47 -4.12
N VAL A 53 7.57 4.87 -3.15
CA VAL A 53 8.25 3.96 -2.23
C VAL A 53 7.36 3.72 -1.01
N VAL A 54 7.20 2.45 -0.64
CA VAL A 54 6.45 2.02 0.55
C VAL A 54 7.41 1.65 1.67
N ALA A 55 7.28 2.26 2.85
CA ALA A 55 7.97 1.80 4.05
C ALA A 55 7.20 0.61 4.64
N LEU A 56 7.85 -0.52 4.82
CA LEU A 56 7.22 -1.76 5.27
C LEU A 56 7.87 -2.22 6.57
N GLY A 57 7.06 -2.61 7.55
CA GLY A 57 7.56 -3.18 8.78
C GLY A 57 6.59 -4.14 9.45
N ALA A 58 7.10 -4.98 10.33
CA ALA A 58 6.32 -5.86 11.18
C ALA A 58 7.02 -6.22 12.49
N ASP A 59 6.27 -6.56 13.53
CA ASP A 59 6.82 -7.33 14.64
C ASP A 59 6.95 -8.83 14.27
N HIS A 60 7.44 -9.63 15.20
CA HIS A 60 7.59 -11.07 15.02
C HIS A 60 6.26 -11.78 14.68
N GLY A 61 5.14 -11.31 15.22
CA GLY A 61 3.81 -11.85 14.92
C GLY A 61 3.32 -11.49 13.51
N GLY A 62 3.79 -10.38 12.94
CA GLY A 62 3.48 -9.94 11.59
C GLY A 62 4.46 -10.38 10.50
N PHE A 63 5.61 -10.95 10.87
CA PHE A 63 6.73 -11.20 9.96
C PHE A 63 6.34 -12.01 8.71
N ALA A 64 5.63 -13.13 8.87
CA ALA A 64 5.24 -13.98 7.74
C ALA A 64 4.34 -13.21 6.73
N LEU A 65 3.34 -12.48 7.21
CA LEU A 65 2.45 -11.70 6.35
C LEU A 65 3.19 -10.53 5.69
N LYS A 66 4.19 -9.93 6.35
CA LYS A 66 5.09 -8.94 5.74
C LYS A 66 5.84 -9.49 4.52
N GLU A 67 6.38 -10.70 4.61
CA GLU A 67 7.08 -11.32 3.49
C GLU A 67 6.14 -11.60 2.29
N GLU A 68 4.89 -11.96 2.57
CA GLU A 68 3.86 -12.05 1.52
C GLU A 68 3.53 -10.69 0.90
N ILE A 69 3.45 -9.63 1.72
CA ILE A 69 3.25 -8.26 1.23
C ILE A 69 4.41 -7.85 0.31
N LYS A 70 5.67 -8.15 0.65
CA LYS A 70 6.84 -7.87 -0.23
C LYS A 70 6.68 -8.53 -1.60
N THR A 71 6.28 -9.79 -1.60
CA THR A 71 6.01 -10.54 -2.84
C THR A 71 4.88 -9.87 -3.65
N HIS A 72 3.81 -9.45 -2.97
CA HIS A 72 2.69 -8.78 -3.60
C HIS A 72 3.04 -7.40 -4.17
N LEU A 73 3.75 -6.57 -3.40
CA LEU A 73 4.26 -5.26 -3.83
C LEU A 73 5.18 -5.39 -5.05
N THR A 74 6.08 -6.38 -5.03
CA THR A 74 6.98 -6.68 -6.17
C THR A 74 6.17 -7.03 -7.42
N ARG A 75 5.14 -7.88 -7.30
CA ARG A 75 4.25 -8.23 -8.40
C ARG A 75 3.49 -7.02 -8.96
N LEU A 76 3.10 -6.10 -8.09
CA LEU A 76 2.47 -4.83 -8.44
C LEU A 76 3.48 -3.76 -8.91
N GLY A 77 4.78 -4.04 -8.94
CA GLY A 77 5.80 -3.09 -9.40
C GLY A 77 6.08 -1.93 -8.42
N PHE A 78 5.64 -2.02 -7.16
CA PHE A 78 5.97 -1.04 -6.14
C PHE A 78 7.37 -1.27 -5.58
N ARG A 79 8.11 -0.18 -5.35
CA ARG A 79 9.37 -0.21 -4.57
C ARG A 79 9.04 -0.12 -3.09
N PHE A 80 9.84 -0.76 -2.25
CA PHE A 80 9.65 -0.70 -0.81
C PHE A 80 10.97 -0.71 -0.04
N HIS A 81 10.92 -0.19 1.18
CA HIS A 81 11.96 -0.29 2.20
C HIS A 81 11.47 -1.21 3.31
N ASP A 82 12.12 -2.37 3.48
CA ASP A 82 11.85 -3.28 4.59
C ASP A 82 12.63 -2.81 5.82
N LEU A 83 11.91 -2.25 6.81
CA LEU A 83 12.45 -1.69 8.03
C LEU A 83 12.40 -2.68 9.21
N GLY A 84 12.24 -3.96 8.89
CA GLY A 84 12.25 -5.06 9.84
C GLY A 84 10.87 -5.38 10.41
N THR A 85 10.75 -6.34 11.31
CA THR A 85 11.80 -7.30 11.69
C THR A 85 12.20 -8.20 10.53
N PHE A 86 13.33 -8.87 10.66
CA PHE A 86 13.94 -9.70 9.61
C PHE A 86 13.87 -11.20 9.92
N SER A 87 13.20 -11.57 11.00
CA SER A 87 13.00 -12.96 11.42
C SER A 87 11.75 -13.09 12.28
N THR A 88 11.43 -14.32 12.69
CA THR A 88 10.39 -14.62 13.68
C THR A 88 10.83 -14.41 15.13
N GLU A 89 12.04 -13.91 15.35
CA GLU A 89 12.54 -13.65 16.71
C GLU A 89 11.75 -12.50 17.34
N PRO A 90 11.36 -12.61 18.63
CA PRO A 90 10.59 -11.59 19.32
C PRO A 90 11.26 -10.21 19.24
N VAL A 91 10.46 -9.24 18.83
CA VAL A 91 10.76 -7.81 18.86
C VAL A 91 9.52 -7.04 19.30
N ASP A 92 9.73 -5.80 19.73
CA ASP A 92 8.65 -4.92 20.16
C ASP A 92 8.11 -4.09 18.97
N TYR A 93 6.80 -4.19 18.74
CA TYR A 93 6.14 -3.48 17.63
C TYR A 93 6.33 -1.95 17.63
N PRO A 94 6.46 -1.23 18.77
CA PRO A 94 6.63 0.23 18.75
C PRO A 94 7.90 0.67 18.01
N ASP A 95 8.99 -0.08 18.09
CA ASP A 95 10.27 0.27 17.45
C ASP A 95 10.15 0.21 15.93
N VAL A 96 9.53 -0.84 15.43
CA VAL A 96 9.28 -1.03 13.99
C VAL A 96 8.24 -0.02 13.49
N ALA A 97 7.18 0.21 14.26
CA ALA A 97 6.17 1.21 13.96
C ALA A 97 6.78 2.62 13.85
N LEU A 98 7.69 2.97 14.76
CA LEU A 98 8.41 4.23 14.75
C LEU A 98 9.31 4.35 13.52
N ALA A 99 10.03 3.29 13.12
CA ALA A 99 10.87 3.30 11.94
C ALA A 99 10.07 3.60 10.66
N VAL A 100 8.95 2.88 10.45
CA VAL A 100 8.05 3.11 9.30
C VAL A 100 7.45 4.51 9.34
N ALA A 101 6.93 4.93 10.49
CA ALA A 101 6.31 6.24 10.66
C ALA A 101 7.30 7.39 10.40
N ARG A 102 8.57 7.25 10.82
CA ARG A 102 9.64 8.21 10.53
C ARG A 102 9.95 8.29 9.04
N ALA A 103 10.09 7.16 8.36
CA ALA A 103 10.34 7.14 6.92
C ALA A 103 9.22 7.84 6.13
N VAL A 104 7.96 7.60 6.50
CA VAL A 104 6.81 8.28 5.91
C VAL A 104 6.81 9.78 6.21
N ARG A 105 7.11 10.16 7.45
CA ARG A 105 7.17 11.57 7.86
C ARG A 105 8.33 12.34 7.18
N ALA A 106 9.48 11.69 7.01
CA ALA A 106 10.65 12.27 6.36
C ALA A 106 10.47 12.43 4.84
N GLY A 107 9.54 11.69 4.24
CA GLY A 107 9.32 11.66 2.80
C GLY A 107 10.18 10.63 2.07
N ASP A 108 10.96 9.81 2.79
CA ASP A 108 11.72 8.68 2.23
C ASP A 108 10.78 7.61 1.65
N ALA A 109 9.58 7.49 2.22
CA ALA A 109 8.48 6.72 1.69
C ALA A 109 7.22 7.57 1.63
N ARG A 110 6.38 7.35 0.60
CA ARG A 110 5.11 8.07 0.46
C ARG A 110 4.01 7.45 1.32
N LEU A 111 4.04 6.13 1.49
CA LEU A 111 3.09 5.35 2.26
C LEU A 111 3.83 4.34 3.14
N GLY A 112 3.22 3.96 4.25
CA GLY A 112 3.70 2.91 5.14
C GLY A 112 2.73 1.74 5.23
N ILE A 113 3.27 0.54 5.48
CA ILE A 113 2.50 -0.65 5.85
C ILE A 113 3.17 -1.27 7.08
N LEU A 114 2.39 -1.50 8.14
CA LEU A 114 2.82 -2.17 9.36
C LEU A 114 2.02 -3.43 9.60
N VAL A 115 2.67 -4.47 10.13
CA VAL A 115 1.98 -5.70 10.54
C VAL A 115 2.37 -6.07 11.97
N ASP A 116 1.38 -6.27 12.82
CA ASP A 116 1.58 -6.96 14.10
C ASP A 116 0.51 -8.04 14.29
N GLY A 117 0.45 -8.68 15.46
CA GLY A 117 -0.58 -9.70 15.73
C GLY A 117 -2.01 -9.21 15.48
N ALA A 118 -2.34 -7.96 15.82
CA ALA A 118 -3.68 -7.36 15.71
C ALA A 118 -3.78 -6.15 14.76
N GLY A 119 -2.66 -5.56 14.38
CA GLY A 119 -2.52 -4.29 13.66
C GLY A 119 -2.74 -3.06 14.55
N ILE A 120 -3.20 -3.25 15.80
CA ILE A 120 -3.67 -2.16 16.66
C ILE A 120 -2.50 -1.47 17.36
N GLY A 121 -1.55 -2.24 17.92
CA GLY A 121 -0.43 -1.69 18.67
C GLY A 121 0.45 -0.81 17.78
N SER A 122 0.80 -1.31 16.60
CA SER A 122 1.56 -0.58 15.60
C SER A 122 0.84 0.69 15.15
N ALA A 123 -0.49 0.66 14.99
CA ALA A 123 -1.26 1.87 14.66
C ALA A 123 -1.19 2.90 15.78
N MET A 124 -1.35 2.48 17.04
CA MET A 124 -1.28 3.38 18.19
C MET A 124 0.10 4.04 18.29
N ALA A 125 1.18 3.28 18.09
CA ALA A 125 2.55 3.76 18.13
C ALA A 125 2.87 4.70 16.95
N ALA A 126 2.54 4.30 15.71
CA ALA A 126 2.80 5.10 14.51
C ALA A 126 2.06 6.45 14.54
N ASN A 127 0.82 6.49 15.05
CA ASN A 127 0.05 7.72 15.21
C ASN A 127 0.63 8.69 16.26
N LYS A 128 1.66 8.31 17.03
CA LYS A 128 2.38 9.25 17.90
C LYS A 128 3.40 10.10 17.15
N VAL A 129 3.76 9.71 15.93
CA VAL A 129 4.66 10.50 15.08
C VAL A 129 3.85 11.60 14.40
N PRO A 130 4.21 12.88 14.60
CA PRO A 130 3.47 13.98 14.00
C PRO A 130 3.32 13.83 12.48
N GLY A 131 2.13 14.10 11.95
CA GLY A 131 1.79 14.00 10.53
C GLY A 131 1.54 12.59 10.02
N VAL A 132 1.70 11.56 10.84
CA VAL A 132 1.33 10.18 10.52
C VAL A 132 -0.12 9.93 10.90
N ARG A 133 -0.84 9.26 10.00
CA ARG A 133 -2.22 8.80 10.17
C ARG A 133 -2.24 7.32 9.81
N ALA A 134 -2.04 6.48 10.82
CA ALA A 134 -2.04 5.04 10.71
C ALA A 134 -3.45 4.48 10.95
N ALA A 135 -3.92 3.64 10.03
CA ALA A 135 -5.25 3.04 10.09
C ALA A 135 -5.17 1.51 10.16
N PRO A 136 -5.69 0.87 11.22
CA PRO A 136 -5.88 -0.58 11.24
C PRO A 136 -7.04 -0.96 10.33
N CYS A 137 -6.78 -1.86 9.39
CA CYS A 137 -7.81 -2.33 8.44
C CYS A 137 -7.87 -3.85 8.42
N THR A 138 -9.09 -4.39 8.41
CA THR A 138 -9.37 -5.83 8.36
C THR A 138 -10.01 -6.26 7.04
N ASP A 139 -10.41 -5.29 6.22
CA ASP A 139 -11.05 -5.51 4.91
C ASP A 139 -10.79 -4.34 3.95
N GLU A 140 -11.13 -4.58 2.68
CA GLU A 140 -10.93 -3.64 1.57
C GLU A 140 -11.70 -2.33 1.76
N ALA A 141 -12.92 -2.39 2.30
CA ALA A 141 -13.76 -1.22 2.48
C ALA A 141 -13.16 -0.27 3.52
N ALA A 142 -12.64 -0.81 4.62
CA ALA A 142 -11.91 -0.06 5.63
C ALA A 142 -10.65 0.59 5.03
N ALA A 143 -9.91 -0.14 4.20
CA ALA A 143 -8.70 0.36 3.55
C ALA A 143 -8.98 1.53 2.58
N ARG A 144 -10.04 1.41 1.76
CA ARG A 144 -10.51 2.50 0.90
C ARG A 144 -10.91 3.71 1.75
N ASN A 145 -11.72 3.50 2.79
CA ASN A 145 -12.17 4.57 3.66
C ASN A 145 -11.00 5.29 4.37
N ALA A 146 -10.01 4.54 4.84
CA ALA A 146 -8.81 5.08 5.48
C ALA A 146 -8.08 6.07 4.57
N ARG A 147 -7.92 5.74 3.28
CA ARG A 147 -7.30 6.62 2.29
C ARG A 147 -8.21 7.77 1.88
N GLU A 148 -9.43 7.46 1.45
CA GLU A 148 -10.35 8.41 0.84
C GLU A 148 -10.84 9.47 1.83
N HIS A 149 -11.21 9.06 3.05
CA HIS A 149 -11.84 9.96 4.02
C HIS A 149 -10.86 10.59 5.00
N ASN A 150 -9.77 9.88 5.31
CA ASN A 150 -8.86 10.23 6.40
C ASN A 150 -7.44 10.54 5.91
N ASP A 151 -7.18 10.37 4.61
CA ASP A 151 -5.85 10.47 4.02
C ASP A 151 -4.78 9.74 4.87
N ALA A 152 -5.10 8.52 5.28
CA ALA A 152 -4.18 7.68 6.05
C ALA A 152 -2.93 7.40 5.24
N ASN A 153 -1.75 7.75 5.75
CA ASN A 153 -0.47 7.52 5.07
C ASN A 153 0.26 6.27 5.58
N VAL A 154 -0.31 5.58 6.59
CA VAL A 154 0.17 4.28 7.06
C VAL A 154 -1.02 3.32 7.18
N LEU A 155 -0.89 2.14 6.58
CA LEU A 155 -1.81 1.01 6.77
C LEU A 155 -1.26 0.12 7.89
N THR A 156 -2.11 -0.38 8.77
CA THR A 156 -1.72 -1.46 9.69
C THR A 156 -2.61 -2.68 9.54
N LEU A 157 -2.01 -3.87 9.63
CA LEU A 157 -2.67 -5.16 9.46
C LEU A 157 -2.41 -6.04 10.68
N GLY A 158 -3.42 -6.82 11.05
CA GLY A 158 -3.32 -7.85 12.08
C GLY A 158 -3.16 -9.22 11.46
N SER A 159 -2.02 -9.86 11.63
CA SER A 159 -1.75 -11.19 11.06
C SER A 159 -2.70 -12.28 11.57
N ARG A 160 -3.32 -12.08 12.75
CA ARG A 160 -4.34 -12.99 13.29
C ARG A 160 -5.73 -12.80 12.71
N PHE A 161 -5.97 -11.68 12.02
CA PHE A 161 -7.30 -11.28 11.53
C PHE A 161 -7.38 -11.23 10.00
N VAL A 162 -6.24 -11.11 9.33
CA VAL A 162 -6.15 -10.92 7.88
C VAL A 162 -5.31 -12.03 7.27
N ASP A 163 -5.94 -12.84 6.42
CA ASP A 163 -5.25 -13.85 5.62
C ASP A 163 -4.59 -13.24 4.36
N ALA A 164 -3.72 -14.01 3.71
CA ALA A 164 -3.01 -13.67 2.48
C ALA A 164 -3.92 -13.10 1.37
N THR A 165 -5.12 -13.66 1.23
CA THR A 165 -6.04 -13.30 0.15
C THR A 165 -6.68 -11.95 0.43
N ARG A 166 -7.17 -11.72 1.66
CA ARG A 166 -7.69 -10.43 2.09
C ARG A 166 -6.61 -9.36 2.12
N MET A 167 -5.40 -9.69 2.57
CA MET A 167 -4.26 -8.79 2.59
C MET A 167 -4.04 -8.16 1.20
N ARG A 168 -4.08 -8.96 0.14
CA ARG A 168 -3.89 -8.44 -1.24
C ARG A 168 -4.91 -7.36 -1.60
N ALA A 169 -6.19 -7.64 -1.38
CA ALA A 169 -7.26 -6.68 -1.66
C ALA A 169 -7.13 -5.40 -0.81
N ILE A 170 -6.80 -5.55 0.48
CA ILE A 170 -6.59 -4.43 1.40
C ILE A 170 -5.42 -3.54 0.96
N VAL A 171 -4.26 -4.15 0.68
CA VAL A 171 -3.05 -3.44 0.28
C VAL A 171 -3.27 -2.73 -1.06
N GLU A 172 -3.85 -3.40 -2.04
CA GLU A 172 -4.12 -2.79 -3.35
C GLU A 172 -5.09 -1.60 -3.23
N ALA A 173 -6.18 -1.77 -2.47
CA ALA A 173 -7.11 -0.67 -2.21
C ALA A 173 -6.43 0.51 -1.50
N PHE A 174 -5.58 0.25 -0.51
CA PHE A 174 -4.87 1.30 0.21
C PHE A 174 -3.88 2.06 -0.69
N LEU A 175 -3.12 1.35 -1.52
CA LEU A 175 -2.10 1.96 -2.37
C LEU A 175 -2.68 2.79 -3.53
N THR A 176 -3.87 2.43 -4.00
CA THR A 176 -4.49 3.03 -5.20
C THR A 176 -5.58 4.06 -4.90
N THR A 177 -6.02 4.17 -3.64
CA THR A 177 -7.07 5.12 -3.24
C THR A 177 -6.46 6.47 -2.81
N HIS A 178 -7.14 7.56 -3.18
CA HIS A 178 -6.71 8.94 -2.93
C HIS A 178 -7.80 9.75 -2.21
N CYS A 179 -7.41 10.63 -1.29
CA CYS A 179 -8.27 11.64 -0.69
C CYS A 179 -8.39 12.83 -1.66
N THR A 180 -9.53 12.96 -2.34
CA THR A 180 -9.74 14.00 -3.37
C THR A 180 -10.83 14.99 -3.00
N GLU A 181 -11.78 14.63 -2.13
CA GLU A 181 -12.89 15.52 -1.78
C GLU A 181 -12.52 16.55 -0.70
N GLU A 182 -12.92 17.79 -0.93
CA GLU A 182 -12.64 18.91 -0.03
C GLU A 182 -13.18 18.70 1.40
N ARG A 183 -14.36 18.08 1.53
CA ARG A 183 -14.95 17.80 2.85
C ARG A 183 -14.09 16.87 3.70
N HIS A 184 -13.37 15.94 3.07
CA HIS A 184 -12.45 15.00 3.72
C HIS A 184 -11.15 15.70 4.08
N ALA A 185 -10.55 16.43 3.13
CA ALA A 185 -9.38 17.27 3.38
C ALA A 185 -9.57 18.24 4.55
N ARG A 186 -10.74 18.88 4.65
CA ARG A 186 -11.10 19.75 5.79
C ARG A 186 -11.09 19.01 7.13
N ARG A 187 -11.59 17.77 7.17
CA ARG A 187 -11.59 16.95 8.40
C ARG A 187 -10.19 16.48 8.77
N VAL A 188 -9.36 16.13 7.79
CA VAL A 188 -7.92 15.86 8.00
C VAL A 188 -7.22 17.08 8.58
N GLY A 189 -7.56 18.28 8.10
CA GLY A 189 -7.07 19.54 8.68
C GLY A 189 -7.41 19.69 10.17
N LYS A 190 -8.58 19.23 10.60
CA LYS A 190 -8.95 19.22 12.03
C LYS A 190 -8.12 18.21 12.85
N ILE A 191 -7.81 17.04 12.30
CA ILE A 191 -6.91 16.07 12.95
C ILE A 191 -5.53 16.71 13.16
N LYS A 192 -5.00 17.37 12.13
CA LYS A 192 -3.73 18.10 12.23
C LYS A 192 -3.77 19.22 13.28
N ALA A 193 -4.86 19.97 13.36
CA ALA A 193 -5.02 21.01 14.38
C ALA A 193 -5.03 20.43 15.81
N ILE A 194 -5.60 19.24 16.03
CA ILE A 194 -5.52 18.53 17.31
C ILE A 194 -4.06 18.21 17.63
N GLU A 195 -3.33 17.58 16.71
CA GLU A 195 -1.91 17.27 16.88
C GLU A 195 -1.07 18.50 17.25
N GLU A 196 -1.22 19.59 16.49
CA GLU A 196 -0.48 20.84 16.74
C GLU A 196 -0.76 21.45 18.12
N SER A 197 -1.97 21.27 18.66
CA SER A 197 -2.33 21.80 19.98
C SER A 197 -1.60 21.08 21.13
N TYR A 198 -1.23 19.82 20.95
CA TYR A 198 -0.44 19.05 21.92
C TYR A 198 1.07 19.21 21.74
N LEU A 199 1.53 19.60 20.55
CA LEU A 199 2.96 19.88 20.30
C LEU A 199 3.41 21.26 20.80
N LYS A 200 2.48 22.21 20.90
CA LYS A 200 2.76 23.60 21.30
C LYS A 200 2.61 23.86 22.80
N ASP A 201 2.38 22.84 23.64
CA ASP A 201 2.27 23.01 25.10
C ASP A 201 3.63 22.82 25.78
N PRO A 202 4.37 23.90 26.11
CA PRO A 202 5.69 23.81 26.76
C PRO A 202 5.61 23.30 28.21
N ARG A 203 4.41 22.98 28.73
CA ARG A 203 4.17 22.55 30.11
C ARG A 203 3.86 21.07 30.25
N ARG A 204 3.94 20.30 29.16
CA ARG A 204 3.87 18.84 29.20
C ARG A 204 5.29 18.30 29.01
N PRO A 205 5.84 17.54 29.98
CA PRO A 205 7.18 16.97 29.88
C PRO A 205 7.33 16.02 28.70
#